data_AF-A0A6L4NAZ9-F1
#
_entry.id   AF-A0A6L4NAZ9-F1
#
_cell.length_a   1.000
_cell.length_b   1.000
_cell.length_c   1.000
_cell.angle_alpha   90.00
_cell.angle_beta   90.00
_cell.angle_gamma   90.00
#
_symmetry.space_group_name_H-M   'P 1'
#
loop_
_entity.id
_entity.type
_entity.pdbx_description
1 polymer ?
#
loop_
_entity_poly.entity_id
_entity_poly.type
_entity_poly.pdbx_seq_one_letter_code
_entity_poly.pdbx_strand_id
1 'polypeptide(L)'
;MKNSITLLFLSFFLFISCDHKHKEYAKGVLFYSGFPHERELIGEVIELDTALLRYPFRIRIEGDRAIVMDLHGLDHYGHLFQY
;
A
#
# COMPACT_ATOMS: atom_id res chain seq x y z
N MET A 1 0.04 28.56 -42.43
CA MET A 1 -0.16 27.12 -42.74
C MET A 1 0.94 26.21 -42.22
N LYS A 2 2.23 26.59 -42.26
CA LYS A 2 3.36 25.73 -41.82
C LYS A 2 3.26 25.29 -40.34
N ASN A 3 2.88 26.20 -39.43
CA ASN A 3 2.76 25.90 -37.99
C ASN A 3 1.60 24.96 -37.63
N SER A 4 0.49 25.01 -38.38
CA SER A 4 -0.66 24.12 -38.17
C SER A 4 -0.32 22.67 -38.53
N ILE A 5 0.50 22.47 -39.57
CA ILE A 5 0.97 21.14 -39.98
C ILE A 5 1.91 20.56 -38.91
N THR A 6 2.78 21.38 -38.34
CA THR A 6 3.67 20.97 -37.23
C THR A 6 2.87 20.55 -35.99
N LEU A 7 1.80 21.29 -35.67
CA LEU A 7 0.94 21.00 -34.52
C LEU A 7 0.13 19.70 -34.72
N LEU A 8 -0.28 19.44 -35.98
CA LEU A 8 -0.95 18.20 -36.38
C LEU A 8 -0.01 16.98 -36.35
N PHE A 9 1.27 17.18 -36.67
CA PHE A 9 2.31 16.16 -36.49
C PHE A 9 2.58 15.89 -35.01
N LEU A 10 2.58 16.93 -34.16
CA LEU A 10 2.79 16.79 -32.73
C LEU A 10 1.64 16.03 -32.05
N SER A 11 0.40 16.27 -32.47
CA SER A 11 -0.77 15.55 -31.94
C SER A 11 -0.78 14.07 -32.33
N PHE A 12 -0.22 13.70 -33.49
CA PHE A 12 -0.11 12.31 -33.92
C PHE A 12 0.74 11.46 -32.94
N PHE A 13 1.80 12.03 -32.35
CA PHE A 13 2.63 11.33 -31.35
C PHE A 13 1.89 11.05 -30.03
N LEU A 14 0.84 11.81 -29.70
CA LEU A 14 0.05 11.57 -28.49
C LEU A 14 -0.80 10.29 -28.60
N PHE A 15 -1.18 9.89 -29.81
CA PHE A 15 -2.00 8.70 -30.04
C PHE A 15 -1.22 7.38 -30.04
N ILE A 16 0.12 7.43 -30.12
CA ILE A 16 0.99 6.23 -30.10
C ILE A 16 1.37 5.85 -28.65
N SER A 17 1.06 6.69 -27.65
CA SER A 17 1.44 6.49 -26.25
C SER A 17 0.62 5.40 -25.53
N CYS A 18 -0.53 5.00 -26.07
CA CYS A 18 -1.31 3.88 -25.53
C CYS A 18 -0.75 2.54 -26.03
N ASP A 19 0.42 2.19 -25.53
CA ASP A 19 0.89 0.81 -25.60
C ASP A 19 0.19 0.03 -24.48
N HIS A 20 -0.86 -0.71 -24.84
CA HIS A 20 -1.37 -1.79 -24.00
C HIS A 20 -0.36 -2.94 -24.01
N LYS A 21 0.85 -2.69 -23.50
CA LYS A 21 1.67 -3.78 -23.00
C LYS A 21 0.89 -4.35 -21.84
N HIS A 22 0.19 -5.46 -22.09
CA HIS A 22 0.07 -6.47 -21.06
C HIS A 22 1.48 -6.63 -20.53
N LYS A 23 1.72 -6.22 -19.28
CA LYS A 23 3.01 -6.46 -18.62
C LYS A 23 3.24 -7.96 -18.80
N GLU A 24 4.13 -8.34 -19.70
CA GLU A 24 4.56 -9.72 -19.81
C GLU A 24 5.36 -9.95 -18.53
N TYR A 25 4.66 -10.45 -17.52
CA TYR A 25 5.28 -10.82 -16.27
C TYR A 25 6.37 -11.85 -16.58
N ALA A 26 7.48 -11.77 -15.85
CA ALA A 26 8.60 -12.68 -16.04
C ALA A 26 8.12 -14.14 -16.09
N LYS A 27 8.70 -14.93 -17.00
CA LYS A 27 8.38 -16.35 -17.17
C LYS A 27 8.50 -17.05 -15.83
N GLY A 28 7.38 -17.56 -15.28
CA GLY A 28 7.34 -18.21 -13.96
C GLY A 28 6.63 -17.44 -12.85
N VAL A 29 6.08 -16.25 -13.11
CA VAL A 29 5.17 -15.59 -12.17
C VAL A 29 3.83 -16.32 -12.18
N LEU A 30 3.58 -17.12 -11.15
CA LEU A 30 2.26 -17.67 -10.86
C LEU A 30 1.39 -16.56 -10.26
N PHE A 31 0.35 -16.15 -10.98
CA PHE A 31 -0.69 -15.32 -10.39
C PHE A 31 -1.44 -16.13 -9.34
N TYR A 32 -1.53 -15.62 -8.12
CA TYR A 32 -2.52 -16.11 -7.18
C TYR A 32 -3.90 -15.73 -7.73
N SER A 33 -4.58 -16.67 -8.38
CA SER A 33 -5.98 -16.50 -8.82
C SER A 33 -6.98 -16.64 -7.67
N GLY A 34 -6.52 -17.15 -6.53
CA GLY A 34 -7.31 -17.39 -5.33
C GLY A 34 -6.48 -18.09 -4.27
N PHE A 35 -7.07 -18.34 -3.11
CA PHE A 35 -6.41 -19.04 -2.02
C PHE A 35 -6.68 -20.55 -2.13
N PRO A 36 -5.70 -21.45 -1.85
CA PRO A 36 -5.93 -22.89 -1.83
C PRO A 36 -7.02 -23.31 -0.83
N HIS A 37 -7.17 -22.52 0.23
CA HIS A 37 -8.16 -22.69 1.26
C HIS A 37 -8.72 -21.33 1.65
N GLU A 38 -10.04 -21.21 1.60
CA GLU A 38 -10.77 -20.05 2.09
C GLU A 38 -11.46 -20.41 3.39
N ARG A 39 -11.52 -19.46 4.32
CA ARG A 39 -12.28 -19.60 5.57
C ARG A 39 -13.15 -18.38 5.72
N GLU A 40 -14.41 -18.62 6.06
CA GLU A 40 -15.34 -17.55 6.40
C GLU A 40 -14.86 -16.87 7.69
N LEU A 41 -14.70 -15.55 7.62
CA LEU A 41 -14.35 -14.75 8.79
C LEU A 41 -15.65 -14.38 9.50
N ILE A 42 -15.83 -14.88 10.71
CA ILE A 42 -16.96 -14.52 11.57
C ILE A 42 -16.46 -13.45 12.54
N GLY A 43 -17.08 -12.28 12.49
CA GLY A 43 -16.84 -11.20 13.44
C GLY A 43 -17.96 -11.14 14.47
N GLU A 44 -17.60 -10.82 15.72
CA GLU A 44 -18.54 -10.53 16.79
C GLU A 44 -18.39 -9.08 17.24
N VAL A 45 -19.52 -8.43 17.51
CA VAL A 45 -19.52 -7.09 18.11
C VAL A 45 -19.34 -7.25 19.61
N ILE A 46 -18.19 -6.84 20.11
CA ILE A 46 -17.91 -6.79 21.54
C ILE A 46 -18.22 -5.39 22.07
N GLU A 47 -19.03 -5.29 23.12
CA GLU A 47 -19.18 -4.04 23.86
C GLU A 47 -17.90 -3.79 24.69
N LEU A 48 -17.27 -2.65 24.43
CA LEU A 48 -16.08 -2.22 25.14
C LEU A 48 -16.45 -1.01 25.97
N ASP A 49 -16.53 -1.17 27.30
CA ASP A 49 -16.86 -0.10 28.25
C ASP A 49 -15.77 0.98 28.41
N THR A 50 -14.79 1.02 27.53
CA THR A 50 -13.80 2.09 27.51
C THR A 50 -13.20 2.17 26.12
N ALA A 51 -12.94 3.38 25.64
CA ALA A 51 -12.19 3.65 24.42
C ALA A 51 -10.71 3.24 24.56
N LEU A 52 -10.44 2.01 24.97
CA LEU A 52 -9.10 1.49 25.13
C LEU A 52 -8.70 0.83 23.81
N LEU A 53 -7.90 1.58 23.04
CA LEU A 53 -6.86 1.06 22.16
C LEU A 53 -7.27 0.62 20.74
N ARG A 54 -8.14 1.38 20.05
CA ARG A 54 -8.01 1.55 18.59
C ARG A 54 -7.11 2.76 18.31
N TYR A 55 -5.90 2.73 18.84
CA TYR A 55 -5.02 3.88 18.79
C TYR A 55 -3.96 3.71 17.70
N PRO A 56 -3.83 4.68 16.77
CA PRO A 56 -2.71 4.71 15.84
C PRO A 56 -1.38 4.64 16.60
N PHE A 57 -0.65 3.55 16.39
CA PHE A 57 0.74 3.39 16.81
C PHE A 57 1.67 3.62 15.63
N ARG A 58 2.89 4.08 15.91
CA ARG A 58 3.97 4.20 14.90
C ARG A 58 5.12 3.28 15.27
N ILE A 59 5.55 2.47 14.31
CA ILE A 59 6.69 1.56 14.44
C ILE A 59 7.88 2.12 13.65
N ARG A 60 9.07 2.12 14.26
CA ARG A 60 10.36 2.35 13.57
C ARG A 60 11.32 1.21 13.85
N ILE A 61 12.10 0.82 12.84
CA ILE A 61 13.12 -0.22 12.93
C ILE A 61 14.47 0.40 12.53
N GLU A 62 15.50 0.17 13.34
CA GLU A 62 16.88 0.61 13.08
C GLU A 62 17.86 -0.48 13.54
N GLY A 63 18.57 -1.09 12.59
CA GLY A 63 19.50 -2.17 12.89
C GLY A 63 18.79 -3.38 13.50
N ASP A 64 19.17 -3.74 14.72
CA ASP A 64 18.61 -4.82 15.53
C ASP A 64 17.50 -4.37 16.51
N ARG A 65 16.99 -3.14 16.34
CA ARG A 65 16.07 -2.50 17.29
C ARG A 65 14.74 -2.15 16.65
N ALA A 66 13.67 -2.32 17.41
CA ALA A 66 12.31 -1.89 17.06
C ALA A 66 11.70 -1.01 18.15
N ILE A 67 11.13 0.13 17.76
CA ILE A 67 10.47 1.09 18.64
C ILE A 67 9.00 1.15 18.27
N VAL A 68 8.12 0.94 19.26
CA VAL A 68 6.67 1.13 19.13
C VAL A 68 6.26 2.34 19.96
N MET A 69 5.70 3.36 19.30
CA MET A 69 5.25 4.60 19.94
C MET A 69 3.73 4.69 19.94
N ASP A 70 3.15 4.94 21.11
CA ASP A 70 1.75 5.31 21.27
C ASP A 70 1.56 6.83 21.08
N LEU A 71 0.71 7.20 20.11
CA LEU A 71 0.54 8.59 19.66
C LEU A 71 -0.52 9.39 20.44
N HIS A 72 -1.16 8.82 21.48
CA HIS A 72 -2.28 9.45 22.18
C HIS A 72 -1.94 10.23 23.47
N GLY A 73 -0.68 10.25 23.89
CA GLY A 73 -0.31 10.41 25.31
C GLY A 73 -0.69 11.71 26.02
N LEU A 74 -0.46 11.71 27.33
CA LEU A 74 -0.07 12.94 28.03
C LEU A 74 1.46 13.01 28.26
N ASP A 75 2.18 11.87 28.32
CA ASP A 75 3.66 11.79 28.47
C ASP A 75 4.34 10.63 27.67
N HIS A 76 3.75 10.23 26.53
CA HIS A 76 4.23 9.26 25.51
C HIS A 76 5.13 8.07 25.96
N TYR A 77 4.53 6.89 26.15
CA TYR A 77 5.26 5.62 26.31
C TYR A 77 5.79 5.10 24.96
N GLY A 78 7.10 4.80 24.92
CA GLY A 78 7.76 4.09 23.82
C GLY A 78 8.32 2.77 24.32
N HIS A 79 8.01 1.67 23.62
CA HIS A 79 8.56 0.34 23.93
C HIS A 79 9.70 0.04 22.96
N LEU A 80 10.90 -0.24 23.50
CA LEU A 80 12.08 -0.64 22.73
C LEU A 80 12.28 -2.15 22.84
N PHE A 81 12.42 -2.80 21.70
CA PHE A 81 12.77 -4.21 21.58
C PHE A 81 14.10 -4.35 20.84
N GLN A 82 14.92 -5.32 21.24
CA GLN A 82 16.18 -5.68 20.59
C GLN A 82 16.22 -7.19 20.42
N TYR A 83 16.70 -7.68 19.27
CA TYR A 83 16.75 -9.11 18.93
C TYR A 83 18.18 -9.63 18.75
#